data_AF-A0A1F9VPB8-F1
#
_entry.id   AF-A0A1F9VPB8-F1
#
_cell.length_a   1.000
_cell.length_b   1.000
_cell.length_c   1.000
_cell.angle_alpha   90.00
_cell.angle_beta   90.00
_cell.angle_gamma   90.00
#
_symmetry.space_group_name_H-M   'P 1'
#
loop_
_entity.id
_entity.type
_entity.pdbx_description
1 polymer ?
#
loop_
_entity_poly.entity_id
_entity_poly.type
_entity_poly.pdbx_seq_one_letter_code
_entity_poly.pdbx_strand_id
1 'polypeptide(L)'
;MIITNMDKFGVSTTKQAITSFAGLPLLWGMAKSLGLDEKLNGLPLKERERGYRSAEAAFALMGLLQSGGLALDDVSIMKGDEGLKSLL
;
A
#
# COMPACT_ATOMS: atom_id res chain seq x y z
N MET A 1 7.30 13.16 -27.78
CA MET A 1 8.60 12.60 -28.23
C MET A 1 8.69 11.08 -28.02
N ILE A 2 8.33 10.55 -26.83
CA ILE A 2 8.28 9.09 -26.57
C ILE A 2 7.22 8.38 -27.43
N ILE A 3 6.00 8.94 -27.51
CA ILE A 3 4.87 8.34 -28.25
C ILE A 3 5.19 8.20 -29.76
N THR A 4 6.03 9.08 -30.31
CA THR A 4 6.35 9.17 -31.75
C THR A 4 7.44 8.18 -32.20
N ASN A 5 8.10 7.47 -31.28
CA ASN A 5 9.18 6.52 -31.58
C ASN A 5 8.93 5.14 -30.94
N MET A 6 7.67 4.80 -30.67
CA MET A 6 7.30 3.57 -29.95
C MET A 6 7.79 2.29 -30.67
N ASP A 7 7.84 2.35 -31.99
CA ASP A 7 8.36 1.35 -32.94
C ASP A 7 9.85 1.03 -32.77
N LYS A 8 10.62 1.89 -32.08
CA LYS A 8 12.04 1.64 -31.73
C LYS A 8 12.24 0.94 -30.39
N PHE A 9 11.16 0.69 -29.64
CA PHE A 9 11.19 0.01 -28.35
C PHE A 9 10.46 -1.33 -28.43
N GLY A 10 11.01 -2.36 -27.78
CA GLY A 10 10.32 -3.63 -27.59
C GLY A 10 9.18 -3.46 -26.59
N VAL A 11 7.97 -3.21 -27.07
CA VAL A 11 6.79 -3.05 -26.21
C VAL A 11 6.18 -4.42 -25.94
N SER A 12 5.86 -4.70 -24.67
CA SER A 12 5.10 -5.88 -24.24
C SER A 12 4.02 -5.49 -23.24
N THR A 13 3.00 -6.34 -23.08
CA THR A 13 1.90 -6.11 -22.13
C THR A 13 1.99 -7.09 -20.97
N THR A 14 1.74 -6.61 -19.75
CA THR A 14 1.61 -7.46 -18.55
C THR A 14 0.18 -7.39 -18.02
N LYS A 15 -0.26 -8.47 -17.36
CA LYS A 15 -1.50 -8.49 -16.59
C LYS A 15 -1.30 -8.05 -15.13
N GLN A 16 -0.06 -7.78 -14.73
CA GLN A 16 0.23 -7.28 -13.39
C GLN A 16 -0.39 -5.91 -13.20
N ALA A 17 -1.08 -5.71 -12.08
CA ALA A 17 -1.58 -4.41 -11.69
C ALA A 17 -0.39 -3.48 -11.42
N ILE A 18 -0.39 -2.32 -12.06
CA ILE A 18 0.59 -1.26 -11.79
C ILE A 18 -0.08 -0.30 -10.82
N THR A 19 0.44 -0.21 -9.61
CA THR A 19 0.03 0.79 -8.61
C THR A 19 0.85 2.06 -8.80
N SER A 20 0.24 3.21 -8.52
CA SER A 20 0.94 4.50 -8.42
C SER A 20 1.90 4.54 -7.24
N PHE A 21 1.81 3.55 -6.34
CA PHE A 21 2.58 3.40 -5.13
C PHE A 21 3.36 2.08 -5.11
N ALA A 22 4.24 1.87 -6.10
CA ALA A 22 4.97 0.60 -6.30
C ALA A 22 5.71 0.05 -5.06
N GLY A 23 6.07 0.91 -4.08
CA GLY A 23 6.68 0.48 -2.82
C GLY A 23 5.70 -0.10 -1.78
N LEU A 24 4.42 0.26 -1.84
CA LEU A 24 3.42 -0.17 -0.85
C LEU A 24 3.18 -1.68 -0.83
N PRO A 25 2.99 -2.35 -1.98
CA PRO A 25 2.78 -3.80 -1.99
C PRO A 25 3.97 -4.58 -1.42
N LEU A 26 5.18 -4.06 -1.56
CA LEU A 26 6.41 -4.71 -1.12
C LEU A 26 6.48 -4.75 0.42
N LEU A 27 6.20 -3.61 1.06
CA LEU A 27 6.14 -3.54 2.53
C LEU A 27 4.95 -4.32 3.08
N TRP A 28 3.81 -4.31 2.40
CA TRP A 28 2.65 -5.09 2.83
C TRP A 28 2.89 -6.59 2.74
N GLY A 29 3.47 -7.05 1.62
CA GLY A 29 3.87 -8.44 1.43
C GLY A 29 4.89 -8.87 2.49
N MET A 30 5.87 -8.02 2.80
CA MET A 30 6.81 -8.25 3.89
C MET A 30 6.08 -8.37 5.24
N ALA A 31 5.24 -7.41 5.60
CA ALA A 31 4.51 -7.40 6.87
C ALA A 31 3.67 -8.67 7.06
N LYS A 32 2.97 -9.09 6.00
CA LYS A 32 2.19 -10.34 5.97
C LYS A 32 3.09 -11.57 6.14
N SER A 33 4.23 -11.62 5.45
CA SER A 33 5.19 -12.73 5.56
C SER A 33 5.80 -12.88 6.97
N LEU A 34 5.89 -11.78 7.71
CA LEU A 34 6.44 -11.76 9.08
C LEU A 34 5.37 -12.02 10.17
N GLY A 35 4.10 -12.17 9.79
CA GLY A 35 2.95 -12.24 10.71
C GLY A 35 2.82 -10.98 11.56
N LEU A 36 3.14 -9.82 10.99
CA LEU A 36 3.21 -8.57 11.73
C LEU A 36 1.81 -8.08 12.13
N ASP A 37 0.80 -8.39 11.34
CA ASP A 37 -0.60 -8.11 11.63
C ASP A 37 -1.06 -8.80 12.92
N GLU A 38 -0.78 -10.09 13.08
CA GLU A 38 -1.11 -10.86 14.28
C GLU A 38 -0.38 -10.31 15.50
N LYS A 39 0.92 -10.04 15.37
CA LYS A 39 1.76 -9.50 16.45
C LYS A 39 1.29 -8.13 16.92
N LEU A 40 0.97 -7.23 15.99
CA LEU A 40 0.49 -5.88 16.31
C LEU A 40 -0.90 -5.91 16.95
N ASN A 41 -1.78 -6.80 16.50
CA ASN A 41 -3.10 -6.97 17.09
C ASN A 41 -3.05 -7.63 18.49
N GLY A 42 -2.02 -8.43 18.78
CA GLY A 42 -1.80 -9.06 20.09
C GLY A 42 -1.11 -8.18 21.13
N LEU A 43 -0.68 -6.96 20.78
CA LEU A 43 -0.07 -6.04 21.74
C LEU A 43 -1.11 -5.63 22.80
N PRO A 44 -0.70 -5.49 24.09
CA PRO A 44 -1.60 -5.10 25.19
C PRO A 44 -1.88 -3.59 25.16
N LEU A 45 -2.40 -3.11 24.03
CA LEU A 45 -2.80 -1.72 23.84
C LEU A 45 -4.22 -1.52 24.36
N LYS A 46 -4.51 -0.30 24.82
CA LYS A 46 -5.86 0.08 25.23
C LYS A 46 -6.82 -0.06 24.05
N GLU A 47 -7.82 -0.94 24.17
CA GLU A 47 -8.90 -1.05 23.20
C GLU A 47 -9.72 0.24 23.12
N ARG A 48 -10.10 0.61 21.90
CA ARG A 48 -10.90 1.80 21.60
C ARG A 48 -11.95 1.43 20.56
N GLU A 49 -13.18 1.89 20.72
CA GLU A 49 -14.27 1.74 19.73
C GLU A 49 -14.08 2.68 18.54
N ARG A 50 -12.98 2.51 17.78
CA ARG A 50 -12.66 3.34 16.61
C ARG A 50 -12.95 2.67 15.27
N GLY A 51 -13.36 1.40 15.29
CA GLY A 51 -13.67 0.63 14.09
C GLY A 51 -12.44 0.13 13.31
N TYR A 52 -11.25 0.16 13.91
CA TYR A 52 -10.03 -0.42 13.34
C TYR A 52 -9.18 -1.08 14.43
N ARG A 53 -8.42 -2.10 14.04
CA ARG A 53 -7.42 -2.80 14.85
C ARG A 53 -6.09 -2.07 14.84
N SER A 54 -5.23 -2.40 15.81
CA SER A 54 -3.89 -1.81 15.95
C SER A 54 -3.03 -1.99 14.69
N ALA A 55 -3.08 -3.17 14.06
CA ALA A 55 -2.35 -3.44 12.83
C ALA A 55 -2.80 -2.53 11.67
N GLU A 56 -4.11 -2.28 11.54
CA GLU A 56 -4.67 -1.44 10.48
C GLU A 56 -4.18 0.01 10.61
N ALA A 57 -4.12 0.53 11.84
CA ALA A 57 -3.57 1.85 12.10
C ALA A 57 -2.06 1.94 11.76
N ALA A 58 -1.29 0.92 12.15
CA ALA A 58 0.14 0.87 11.87
C ALA A 58 0.45 0.76 10.37
N PHE A 59 -0.30 -0.07 9.64
CA PHE A 59 -0.12 -0.21 8.20
C PHE A 59 -0.61 1.01 7.42
N ALA A 60 -1.68 1.67 7.87
CA ALA A 60 -2.09 2.95 7.30
C ALA A 60 -0.99 4.02 7.45
N LEU A 61 -0.35 4.10 8.62
CA LEU A 61 0.77 5.02 8.85
C LEU A 61 2.00 4.65 8.01
N MET A 62 2.35 3.36 7.95
CA MET A 62 3.45 2.86 7.12
C MET A 62 3.21 3.20 5.65
N GLY A 63 1.97 3.01 5.18
CA GLY A 63 1.59 3.33 3.82
C GLY A 63 1.69 4.82 3.51
N LEU A 64 1.21 5.65 4.44
CA LEU A 64 1.29 7.11 4.33
C LEU A 64 2.74 7.60 4.20
N LEU A 65 3.64 7.08 5.02
CA LEU A 65 5.07 7.45 4.97
C LEU A 65 5.70 7.04 3.64
N GLN A 66 5.38 5.84 3.15
CA GLN A 66 5.93 5.32 1.90
C GLN A 66 5.37 6.03 0.67
N SER A 67 4.12 6.50 0.71
CA SER A 67 3.52 7.28 -0.36
C SER A 67 3.98 8.75 -0.36
N GLY A 68 4.73 9.19 0.66
CA GLY A 68 5.15 10.59 0.82
C GLY A 68 4.01 11.51 1.26
N GLY A 69 3.00 10.98 1.95
CA GLY A 69 1.90 11.76 2.49
C GLY A 69 2.35 12.71 3.61
N LEU A 70 1.66 13.84 3.74
CA LEU A 70 2.00 14.92 4.66
C LEU A 70 1.00 15.04 5.82
N ALA A 71 -0.21 14.52 5.64
CA ALA A 71 -1.28 14.55 6.63
C ALA A 71 -1.92 13.17 6.80
N LEU A 72 -2.53 12.92 7.97
CA LEU A 72 -3.26 11.67 8.22
C LEU A 72 -4.43 11.46 7.26
N ASP A 73 -5.03 12.54 6.76
CA ASP A 73 -6.14 12.48 5.81
C ASP A 73 -5.70 11.97 4.42
N ASP A 74 -4.41 12.05 4.09
CA ASP A 74 -3.86 11.53 2.83
C ASP A 74 -3.94 10.00 2.76
N VAL A 75 -4.22 9.31 3.87
CA VAL A 75 -4.56 7.88 3.87
C VAL A 75 -5.75 7.59 2.95
N SER A 76 -6.65 8.55 2.76
CA SER A 76 -7.76 8.44 1.80
C SER A 76 -7.31 8.32 0.35
N ILE A 77 -6.15 8.89 -0.01
CA ILE A 77 -5.60 8.85 -1.37
C ILE A 77 -5.20 7.42 -1.74
N MET A 78 -4.64 6.66 -0.80
CA MET A 78 -4.31 5.24 -1.01
C MET A 78 -5.56 4.38 -1.27
N LYS A 79 -6.72 4.76 -0.72
CA LYS A 79 -8.00 4.08 -0.99
C LYS A 79 -8.49 4.27 -2.43
N GLY A 80 -7.91 5.20 -3.20
CA GLY A 80 -8.21 5.37 -4.62
C GLY A 80 -7.43 4.43 -5.55
N ASP A 81 -6.38 3.76 -5.05
CA ASP A 81 -5.52 2.93 -5.88
C ASP A 81 -6.08 1.50 -5.99
N GLU A 82 -6.67 1.19 -7.14
CA GLU A 82 -7.22 -0.15 -7.45
C GLU A 82 -6.14 -1.23 -7.50
N GLY A 83 -4.92 -0.88 -7.91
CA GLY A 83 -3.79 -1.81 -7.90
C GLY A 83 -3.43 -2.20 -6.48
N LEU A 84 -3.35 -1.22 -5.57
CA LEU A 84 -3.14 -1.47 -4.15
C LEU A 84 -4.28 -2.29 -3.54
N LYS A 85 -5.55 -1.97 -3.85
CA LYS A 85 -6.70 -2.77 -3.38
C LYS A 85 -6.63 -4.22 -3.82
N SER A 86 -6.18 -4.50 -5.04
CA SER A 86 -6.05 -5.87 -5.54
C SER A 86 -4.98 -6.70 -4.83
N LEU A 87 -4.09 -6.03 -4.07
CA LEU A 87 -2.95 -6.61 -3.38
C LEU A 87 -3.16 -6.77 -1.86
N LEU A 88 -4.21 -6.14 -1.31
CA LEU A 88 -4.65 -6.25 0.08
C LEU A 88 -5.61 -7.44 0.25
#